data_AF-A0AAW2ZKT5-F1
#
_entry.id   AF-A0AAW2ZKT5-F1
#
_cell.length_a   1.000
_cell.length_b   1.000
_cell.length_c   1.000
_cell.angle_alpha   90.00
_cell.angle_beta   90.00
_cell.angle_gamma   90.00
#
_symmetry.space_group_name_H-M   'P 1'
#
loop_
_entity.id
_entity.type
_entity.pdbx_description
1 polymer ?
#
loop_
_entity_poly.entity_id
_entity_poly.type
_entity_poly.pdbx_seq_one_letter_code
_entity_poly.pdbx_strand_id
1 'polypeptide(L)'
;MFVPDTISKDFMRVIQHWPSCSLNDDVIATILQFLPYNISMYLKIGAISKQLYTFMSSEELWCSLLRNKYPFLPITDNYRPMCIEFQRLTRGGNDEYLKHYCDVIKLTIAGSAHSGKTRLMDQYVFGQVPQYHDSILRKQITIFQDKTELFEIYDSSRVQDETHRSSEQAYQQIARLSSAFIIACSVTDRMSFEDLDDHLKLICRVKDIDPCDLPIMLVATKKDLVSERVVTEDELKSFAEEHKISYMETSVLTGENVDYVFTTLAEMAYIYLAFFAIKRNFDMNANDKGSKKRKCIIN
;
A
#
# COMPACT_ATOMS: atom_id res chain seq x y z
N MET A 1 3.30 -7.31 -14.22
CA MET A 1 3.54 -7.13 -15.68
C MET A 1 3.71 -5.63 -15.93
N PHE A 2 4.91 -5.17 -16.30
CA PHE A 2 5.16 -3.76 -16.61
C PHE A 2 4.41 -3.39 -17.89
N VAL A 3 3.46 -2.45 -17.82
CA VAL A 3 2.82 -1.86 -18.99
C VAL A 3 3.71 -0.70 -19.44
N PRO A 4 4.34 -0.74 -20.63
CA PRO A 4 5.24 0.33 -21.09
C PRO A 4 4.55 1.68 -21.21
N ASP A 5 5.25 2.78 -20.91
CA ASP A 5 4.75 4.18 -21.01
C ASP A 5 4.18 4.54 -22.40
N THR A 6 4.58 3.82 -23.45
CA THR A 6 4.02 3.93 -24.80
C THR A 6 2.55 3.56 -24.85
N ILE A 7 2.12 2.54 -24.10
CA ILE A 7 0.71 2.12 -24.02
C ILE A 7 -0.12 3.25 -23.42
N SER A 8 0.38 3.95 -22.39
CA SER A 8 -0.32 5.08 -21.78
C SER A 8 -0.56 6.24 -22.77
N LYS A 9 0.43 6.61 -23.58
CA LYS A 9 0.28 7.72 -24.55
C LYS A 9 -0.64 7.36 -25.72
N ASP A 10 -0.48 6.17 -26.30
CA ASP A 10 -1.33 5.74 -27.41
C ASP A 10 -2.75 5.46 -26.96
N PHE A 11 -2.92 4.93 -25.75
CA PHE A 11 -4.23 4.80 -25.13
C PHE A 11 -4.91 6.15 -24.90
N MET A 12 -4.19 7.14 -24.37
CA MET A 12 -4.75 8.49 -24.19
C MET A 12 -5.13 9.14 -25.53
N ARG A 13 -4.39 8.89 -26.61
CA ARG A 13 -4.78 9.32 -27.97
C ARG A 13 -6.06 8.63 -28.45
N VAL A 14 -6.22 7.33 -28.17
CA VAL A 14 -7.43 6.58 -28.52
C VAL A 14 -8.64 7.08 -27.73
N ILE A 15 -8.51 7.31 -26.41
CA ILE A 15 -9.65 7.85 -25.63
C ILE A 15 -9.97 9.29 -26.00
N GLN A 16 -9.01 10.12 -26.40
CA GLN A 16 -9.32 11.48 -26.88
C GLN A 16 -10.23 11.47 -28.12
N HIS A 17 -10.21 10.39 -28.89
CA HIS A 17 -11.08 10.17 -30.05
C HIS A 17 -12.21 9.19 -29.74
N TRP A 18 -12.48 8.91 -28.46
CA TRP A 18 -13.50 7.97 -28.01
C TRP A 18 -14.84 8.39 -28.60
N PRO A 19 -15.49 7.53 -29.41
CA PRO A 19 -16.76 7.88 -30.01
C PRO A 19 -17.77 8.20 -28.90
N SER A 20 -18.67 9.14 -29.15
CA SER A 20 -19.79 9.47 -28.25
C SER A 20 -20.79 8.33 -28.05
N CYS A 21 -20.53 7.16 -28.63
CA CYS A 21 -21.29 5.93 -28.44
C CYS A 21 -20.99 5.34 -27.06
N SER A 22 -22.05 4.95 -26.34
CA SER A 22 -21.93 4.31 -25.04
C SER A 22 -21.25 2.95 -25.16
N LEU A 23 -19.96 2.87 -24.85
CA LEU A 23 -19.29 1.58 -24.68
C LEU A 23 -19.87 0.87 -23.45
N ASN A 24 -19.98 -0.46 -23.52
CA ASN A 24 -20.46 -1.24 -22.37
C ASN A 24 -19.47 -1.04 -21.20
N ASP A 25 -20.03 -0.83 -20.02
CA ASP A 25 -19.34 -0.75 -18.74
C ASP A 25 -18.34 -1.92 -18.55
N ASP A 26 -18.69 -3.13 -18.98
CA ASP A 26 -17.79 -4.29 -18.95
C ASP A 26 -16.55 -4.11 -19.83
N VAL A 27 -16.71 -3.49 -21.01
CA VAL A 27 -15.61 -3.21 -21.94
C VAL A 27 -14.73 -2.10 -21.38
N ILE A 28 -15.31 -1.08 -20.74
CA ILE A 28 -14.55 -0.02 -20.08
C ILE A 28 -13.75 -0.63 -18.91
N ALA A 29 -14.36 -1.44 -18.04
CA ALA A 29 -13.65 -2.15 -16.97
C ALA A 29 -12.48 -3.00 -17.50
N THR A 30 -12.75 -3.76 -18.57
CA THR A 30 -11.77 -4.61 -19.23
C THR A 30 -10.60 -3.81 -19.81
N ILE A 31 -10.84 -2.59 -20.29
CA ILE A 31 -9.78 -1.72 -20.80
C ILE A 31 -8.98 -1.11 -19.65
N LEU A 32 -9.66 -0.61 -18.62
CA LEU A 32 -9.03 0.04 -17.46
C LEU A 32 -8.09 -0.90 -16.70
N GLN A 33 -8.38 -2.21 -16.64
CA GLN A 33 -7.50 -3.18 -15.98
C GLN A 33 -6.09 -3.28 -16.61
N PHE A 34 -5.94 -2.88 -17.88
CA PHE A 34 -4.67 -2.90 -18.60
C PHE A 34 -3.91 -1.58 -18.52
N LEU A 35 -4.48 -0.56 -17.86
CA LEU A 35 -3.82 0.73 -17.72
C LEU A 35 -2.89 0.76 -16.52
N PRO A 36 -1.81 1.55 -16.58
CA PRO A 36 -1.05 1.88 -15.39
C PRO A 36 -1.99 2.44 -14.33
N TYR A 37 -1.99 1.84 -13.14
CA TYR A 37 -2.86 2.26 -12.04
C TYR A 37 -2.35 3.55 -11.40
N ASN A 38 -2.51 4.64 -12.12
CA ASN A 38 -2.19 5.97 -11.69
C ASN A 38 -3.50 6.73 -11.47
N ILE A 39 -3.77 7.11 -10.22
CA ILE A 39 -4.96 7.88 -9.83
C ILE A 39 -5.07 9.15 -10.70
N SER A 40 -3.96 9.82 -11.03
CA SER A 40 -3.92 10.95 -11.96
C SER A 40 -4.32 10.58 -13.38
N MET A 41 -3.93 9.40 -13.87
CA MET A 41 -4.36 8.92 -15.19
C MET A 41 -5.87 8.63 -15.21
N TYR A 42 -6.38 7.98 -14.19
CA TYR A 42 -7.81 7.74 -14.02
C TYR A 42 -8.63 9.05 -13.92
N LEU A 43 -8.09 10.08 -13.25
CA LEU A 43 -8.70 11.42 -13.21
C LEU A 43 -8.77 12.03 -14.62
N LYS A 44 -7.68 11.92 -15.39
CA LYS A 44 -7.61 12.40 -16.77
C LYS A 44 -8.60 11.67 -17.67
N ILE A 45 -8.79 10.37 -17.50
CA ILE A 45 -9.76 9.57 -18.26
C ILE A 45 -11.20 9.96 -17.91
N GLY A 46 -11.51 10.10 -16.62
CA GLY A 46 -12.84 10.52 -16.16
C GLY A 46 -13.24 11.91 -16.67
N ALA A 47 -12.27 12.79 -16.96
CA ALA A 47 -12.52 14.12 -17.52
C ALA A 47 -12.89 14.12 -19.02
N ILE A 48 -12.72 13.00 -19.74
CA ILE A 48 -12.90 12.95 -21.20
C ILE A 48 -14.37 12.90 -21.61
N SER A 49 -15.22 12.21 -20.84
CA SER A 49 -16.66 12.14 -21.15
C SER A 49 -17.50 11.97 -19.89
N LYS A 50 -18.77 12.38 -19.95
CA LYS A 50 -19.74 12.20 -18.86
C LYS A 50 -19.96 10.72 -18.52
N GLN A 51 -19.89 9.83 -19.52
CA GLN A 51 -20.01 8.39 -19.30
C GLN A 51 -18.80 7.84 -18.55
N LEU A 52 -17.58 8.18 -18.98
CA LEU A 52 -16.36 7.79 -18.28
C LEU A 52 -16.31 8.39 -16.88
N TYR A 53 -16.75 9.63 -16.70
CA TYR A 53 -16.91 10.23 -15.36
C TYR A 53 -17.83 9.38 -14.47
N THR A 54 -19.04 9.05 -14.93
CA THR A 54 -20.01 8.25 -14.16
C THR A 54 -19.47 6.86 -13.86
N PHE A 55 -18.78 6.25 -14.82
CA PHE A 55 -18.15 4.94 -14.68
C PHE A 55 -17.00 4.97 -13.66
N MET A 56 -16.09 5.95 -13.78
CA MET A 56 -14.98 6.20 -12.84
C MET A 56 -15.44 6.69 -11.46
N SER A 57 -16.72 7.03 -11.32
CA SER A 57 -17.33 7.40 -10.05
C SER A 57 -17.92 6.21 -9.30
N SER A 58 -17.91 5.01 -9.90
CA SER A 58 -18.40 3.77 -9.30
C SER A 58 -17.44 3.25 -8.23
N GLU A 59 -17.95 3.08 -7.01
CA GLU A 59 -17.23 2.50 -5.89
C GLU A 59 -16.85 1.03 -6.17
N GLU A 60 -17.75 0.25 -6.78
CA GLU A 60 -17.52 -1.15 -7.13
C GLU A 60 -16.36 -1.31 -8.12
N LEU A 61 -16.24 -0.40 -9.10
CA LEU A 61 -15.15 -0.40 -10.06
C LEU A 61 -13.81 -0.13 -9.38
N TRP A 62 -13.72 0.86 -8.51
CA TRP A 62 -12.48 1.16 -7.79
C TRP A 62 -12.07 0.02 -6.88
N CYS A 63 -13.02 -0.55 -6.15
CA CYS A 63 -12.79 -1.74 -5.35
C CYS A 63 -12.32 -2.91 -6.23
N SER A 64 -12.86 -3.08 -7.44
CA SER A 64 -12.41 -4.10 -8.40
C SER A 64 -11.00 -3.84 -8.94
N LEU A 65 -10.71 -2.63 -9.41
CA LEU A 65 -9.41 -2.23 -9.95
C LEU A 65 -8.30 -2.34 -8.88
N LEU A 66 -8.57 -1.85 -7.67
CA LEU A 66 -7.62 -1.93 -6.56
C LEU A 66 -7.44 -3.37 -6.07
N ARG A 67 -8.51 -4.19 -5.98
CA ARG A 67 -8.41 -5.62 -5.65
C ARG A 67 -7.59 -6.39 -6.68
N ASN A 68 -7.74 -6.06 -7.96
CA ASN A 68 -6.99 -6.71 -9.04
C ASN A 68 -5.50 -6.36 -9.00
N LYS A 69 -5.14 -5.10 -8.74
CA LYS A 69 -3.74 -4.68 -8.70
C LYS A 69 -3.04 -5.04 -7.39
N TYR A 70 -3.75 -4.85 -6.27
CA TYR A 70 -3.26 -5.12 -4.93
C TYR A 70 -4.21 -6.12 -4.27
N PRO A 71 -4.05 -7.42 -4.57
CA PRO A 71 -4.78 -8.47 -3.88
C PRO A 71 -4.53 -8.31 -2.39
N PHE A 72 -5.62 -8.28 -1.62
CA PHE A 72 -5.60 -8.11 -0.17
C PHE A 72 -5.16 -6.73 0.33
N LEU A 73 -5.13 -5.71 -0.53
CA LEU A 73 -5.21 -4.33 -0.03
C LEU A 73 -6.49 -4.19 0.80
N PRO A 74 -6.44 -3.49 1.94
CA PRO A 74 -7.60 -3.10 2.73
C PRO A 74 -8.72 -2.50 1.90
N ILE A 75 -9.61 -3.30 1.35
CA ILE A 75 -10.76 -2.83 0.57
C ILE A 75 -12.00 -3.21 1.36
N THR A 76 -12.20 -2.53 2.50
CA THR A 76 -13.49 -2.50 3.19
C THR A 76 -14.38 -1.46 2.53
N ASP A 77 -15.70 -1.56 2.67
CA ASP A 77 -16.75 -0.69 2.07
C ASP A 77 -16.67 0.80 2.47
N ASN A 78 -15.54 1.21 3.02
CA ASN A 78 -15.24 2.51 3.54
C ASN A 78 -14.67 3.45 2.48
N TYR A 79 -14.42 3.04 1.22
CA TYR A 79 -13.82 3.89 0.18
C TYR A 79 -14.78 4.92 -0.45
N ARG A 80 -16.06 4.91 -0.09
CA ARG A 80 -17.02 5.94 -0.48
C ARG A 80 -16.51 7.39 -0.32
N PRO A 81 -15.85 7.81 0.77
CA PRO A 81 -15.24 9.13 0.90
C PRO A 81 -14.14 9.38 -0.14
N MET A 82 -13.33 8.36 -0.47
CA MET A 82 -12.33 8.43 -1.53
C MET A 82 -12.99 8.61 -2.91
N CYS A 83 -14.07 7.87 -3.19
CA CYS A 83 -14.85 8.01 -4.42
C CYS A 83 -15.48 9.40 -4.52
N ILE A 84 -16.01 9.95 -3.41
CA ILE A 84 -16.57 11.31 -3.33
C ILE A 84 -15.48 12.37 -3.56
N GLU A 85 -14.31 12.21 -2.95
CA GLU A 85 -13.21 13.16 -3.12
C GLU A 85 -12.67 13.12 -4.56
N PHE A 86 -12.56 11.94 -5.15
CA PHE A 86 -12.23 11.77 -6.55
C PHE A 86 -13.27 12.41 -7.49
N GLN A 87 -14.57 12.25 -7.19
CA GLN A 87 -15.66 12.97 -7.86
C GLN A 87 -15.54 14.49 -7.74
N ARG A 88 -15.00 15.00 -6.62
CA ARG A 88 -14.77 16.44 -6.39
C ARG A 88 -13.62 16.95 -7.27
N LEU A 89 -12.51 16.20 -7.33
CA LEU A 89 -11.32 16.55 -8.11
C LEU A 89 -11.62 16.54 -9.62
N THR A 90 -12.33 15.52 -10.10
CA THR A 90 -12.79 15.42 -11.51
C THR A 90 -13.78 16.52 -11.92
N ARG A 91 -14.40 17.24 -10.98
CA ARG A 91 -15.26 18.43 -11.25
C ARG A 91 -14.48 19.74 -11.32
N GLY A 92 -13.15 19.69 -11.41
CA GLY A 92 -12.28 20.88 -11.40
C GLY A 92 -11.90 21.34 -9.99
N GLY A 93 -11.97 20.44 -9.00
CA GLY A 93 -11.34 20.67 -7.70
C GLY A 93 -9.81 20.72 -7.85
N ASN A 94 -9.12 21.54 -7.04
CA ASN A 94 -7.66 21.61 -7.09
C ASN A 94 -7.03 20.25 -6.77
N ASP A 95 -6.19 19.76 -7.68
CA ASP A 95 -5.38 18.52 -7.56
C ASP A 95 -4.32 18.58 -6.45
N GLU A 96 -4.14 19.76 -5.85
CA GLU A 96 -3.24 20.03 -4.73
C GLU A 96 -3.54 19.13 -3.50
N TYR A 97 -4.78 18.69 -3.33
CA TYR A 97 -5.18 17.75 -2.27
C TYR A 97 -4.59 16.35 -2.43
N LEU A 98 -4.38 15.87 -3.67
CA LEU A 98 -3.73 14.58 -3.91
C LEU A 98 -2.21 14.68 -3.85
N LYS A 99 -1.63 15.88 -4.03
CA LYS A 99 -0.17 16.03 -4.15
C LYS A 99 0.57 15.83 -2.83
N HIS A 100 -0.06 16.02 -1.67
CA HIS A 100 0.63 16.01 -0.37
C HIS A 100 -0.14 15.29 0.75
N TYR A 101 -0.51 14.01 0.57
CA TYR A 101 -1.12 13.26 1.69
C TYR A 101 -0.12 12.86 2.78
N CYS A 102 1.16 12.67 2.44
CA CYS A 102 2.16 12.27 3.40
C CYS A 102 3.57 12.50 2.84
N ASP A 103 4.37 13.36 3.47
CA ASP A 103 5.77 13.60 3.04
C ASP A 103 6.72 12.44 3.37
N VAL A 104 6.34 11.58 4.34
CA VAL A 104 7.18 10.48 4.84
C VAL A 104 6.35 9.24 5.12
N ILE A 105 6.48 8.22 4.27
CA ILE A 105 5.89 6.92 4.51
C ILE A 105 6.81 6.15 5.46
N LYS A 106 6.28 5.70 6.60
CA LYS A 106 7.02 4.93 7.61
C LYS A 106 6.72 3.45 7.47
N LEU A 107 7.74 2.63 7.31
CA LEU A 107 7.61 1.19 7.09
C LEU A 107 8.41 0.42 8.12
N THR A 108 7.80 -0.57 8.77
CA THR A 108 8.50 -1.48 9.68
C THR A 108 8.69 -2.84 9.05
N ILE A 109 9.90 -3.38 9.14
CA ILE A 109 10.20 -4.77 8.82
C ILE A 109 10.22 -5.56 10.13
N ALA A 110 9.26 -6.47 10.28
CA ALA A 110 9.08 -7.39 11.40
C ALA A 110 9.38 -8.84 10.99
N GLY A 111 9.43 -9.76 11.97
CA GLY A 111 9.77 -11.17 11.77
C GLY A 111 10.87 -11.66 12.70
N SER A 112 11.05 -12.98 12.78
CA SER A 112 11.99 -13.63 13.71
C SER A 112 13.44 -13.26 13.48
N ALA A 113 14.29 -13.56 14.46
CA ALA A 113 15.74 -13.46 14.27
C ALA A 113 16.17 -14.29 13.05
N HIS A 114 17.17 -13.82 12.29
CA HIS A 114 17.69 -14.52 11.09
C HIS A 114 16.72 -14.67 9.90
N SER A 115 15.52 -14.08 9.96
CA SER A 115 14.56 -14.07 8.84
C SER A 115 14.98 -13.19 7.66
N GLY A 116 16.13 -12.50 7.75
CA GLY A 116 16.72 -11.74 6.64
C GLY A 116 16.32 -10.26 6.57
N LYS A 117 15.68 -9.71 7.60
CA LYS A 117 15.18 -8.31 7.65
C LYS A 117 16.23 -7.25 7.29
N THR A 118 17.34 -7.21 8.03
CA THR A 118 18.47 -6.29 7.82
C THR A 118 19.00 -6.37 6.38
N ARG A 119 19.21 -7.59 5.87
CA ARG A 119 19.71 -7.80 4.51
C ARG A 119 18.71 -7.39 3.44
N LEU A 120 17.42 -7.62 3.66
CA LEU A 120 16.36 -7.18 2.76
C LEU A 120 16.33 -5.64 2.66
N MET A 121 16.45 -4.97 3.80
CA MET A 121 16.52 -3.52 3.91
C MET A 121 17.76 -2.96 3.22
N ASP A 122 18.94 -3.51 3.50
CA ASP A 122 20.20 -3.12 2.87
C ASP A 122 20.17 -3.27 1.35
N GLN A 123 19.70 -4.43 0.88
CA GLN A 123 19.63 -4.71 -0.54
C GLN A 123 18.73 -3.71 -1.25
N TYR A 124 17.61 -3.33 -0.62
CA TYR A 124 16.74 -2.31 -1.19
C TYR A 124 17.38 -0.92 -1.17
N VAL A 125 18.00 -0.51 -0.06
CA VAL A 125 18.51 0.87 0.09
C VAL A 125 19.79 1.09 -0.70
N PHE A 126 20.74 0.15 -0.61
CA PHE A 126 22.09 0.31 -1.13
C PHE A 126 22.42 -0.60 -2.32
N GLY A 127 21.61 -1.64 -2.57
CA GLY A 127 21.92 -2.68 -3.57
C GLY A 127 23.06 -3.64 -3.17
N GLN A 128 23.65 -3.42 -1.99
CA GLN A 128 24.77 -4.18 -1.44
C GLN A 128 24.75 -4.10 0.08
N VAL A 129 25.51 -4.97 0.76
CA VAL A 129 25.67 -4.91 2.21
C VAL A 129 26.61 -3.75 2.59
N PRO A 130 26.16 -2.76 3.38
CA PRO A 130 26.99 -1.64 3.78
C PRO A 130 27.99 -2.03 4.88
N GLN A 131 29.03 -1.21 5.08
CA GLN A 131 30.01 -1.42 6.18
C GLN A 131 29.40 -1.14 7.57
N TYR A 132 28.43 -0.24 7.63
CA TYR A 132 27.74 0.17 8.84
C TYR A 132 26.24 0.20 8.58
N HIS A 133 25.46 -0.27 9.55
CA HIS A 133 24.01 -0.44 9.43
C HIS A 133 23.29 0.33 10.53
N ASP A 134 22.50 1.33 10.14
CA ASP A 134 21.59 2.04 11.03
C ASP A 134 20.26 1.30 11.18
N SER A 135 19.61 1.41 12.34
CA SER A 135 18.29 0.80 12.58
C SER A 135 17.17 1.44 11.76
N ILE A 136 17.42 2.64 11.23
CA ILE A 136 16.50 3.40 10.38
C ILE A 136 17.25 3.86 9.14
N LEU A 137 16.74 3.52 7.96
CA LEU A 137 17.26 4.01 6.68
C LEU A 137 16.18 4.79 5.94
N ARG A 138 16.63 5.76 5.12
CA ARG A 138 15.75 6.61 4.33
C ARG A 138 16.09 6.50 2.85
N LYS A 139 15.08 6.36 2.01
CA LYS A 139 15.23 6.32 0.55
C LYS A 139 14.08 7.08 -0.10
N GLN A 140 14.39 7.95 -1.07
CA GLN A 140 13.36 8.54 -1.93
C GLN A 140 12.85 7.48 -2.89
N ILE A 141 11.53 7.36 -2.99
CA ILE A 141 10.88 6.40 -3.89
C ILE A 141 9.89 7.14 -4.78
N THR A 142 9.94 6.87 -6.08
CA THR A 142 8.91 7.31 -7.02
C THR A 142 7.77 6.29 -7.03
N ILE A 143 6.64 6.69 -6.46
CA ILE A 143 5.35 5.99 -6.54
C ILE A 143 4.51 6.57 -7.68
N PHE A 144 3.66 5.77 -8.30
CA PHE A 144 2.73 6.21 -9.37
C PHE A 144 3.37 6.99 -10.54
N GLN A 145 4.63 6.70 -10.87
CA GLN A 145 5.42 7.26 -11.98
C GLN A 145 5.84 8.73 -11.88
N ASP A 146 5.11 9.58 -11.17
CA ASP A 146 5.40 11.02 -11.09
C ASP A 146 5.45 11.59 -9.67
N LYS A 147 5.23 10.73 -8.67
CA LYS A 147 5.13 11.15 -7.29
C LYS A 147 6.27 10.59 -6.46
N THR A 148 7.15 11.45 -5.97
CA THR A 148 8.27 11.06 -5.11
C THR A 148 7.92 11.28 -3.65
N GLU A 149 8.04 10.23 -2.83
CA GLU A 149 7.87 10.32 -1.38
C GLU A 149 9.13 9.83 -0.65
N LEU A 150 9.32 10.28 0.59
CA LEU A 150 10.38 9.76 1.44
C LEU A 150 9.91 8.48 2.13
N PHE A 151 10.64 7.39 1.92
CA PHE A 151 10.45 6.16 2.67
C PHE A 151 11.40 6.14 3.87
N GLU A 152 10.86 5.98 5.08
CA GLU A 152 11.63 5.75 6.31
C GLU A 152 11.39 4.32 6.78
N ILE A 153 12.42 3.49 6.66
CA ILE A 153 12.37 2.04 6.85
C ILE A 153 13.01 1.70 8.19
N TYR A 154 12.29 0.98 9.03
CA TYR A 154 12.71 0.56 10.36
C TYR A 154 12.99 -0.94 10.39
N ASP A 155 14.19 -1.33 10.84
CA ASP A 155 14.54 -2.74 11.08
C ASP A 155 14.25 -3.12 12.54
N SER A 156 13.22 -3.94 12.77
CA SER A 156 12.84 -4.35 14.13
C SER A 156 13.91 -5.17 14.87
N SER A 157 14.84 -5.84 14.16
CA SER A 157 15.89 -6.65 14.78
C SER A 157 17.01 -5.84 15.40
N ARG A 158 17.12 -4.55 15.04
CA ARG A 158 18.18 -3.65 15.50
C ARG A 158 17.67 -2.56 16.42
N VAL A 159 16.40 -2.62 16.81
CA VAL A 159 15.85 -1.72 17.81
C VAL A 159 16.35 -2.16 19.18
N GLN A 160 17.54 -1.68 19.53
CA GLN A 160 18.03 -1.67 20.90
C GLN A 160 17.67 -0.32 21.50
N ASP A 161 17.06 -0.33 22.68
CA ASP A 161 16.78 0.89 23.41
C ASP A 161 18.04 1.27 24.22
N GLU A 162 18.64 2.42 23.91
CA GLU A 162 19.68 3.04 24.74
C GLU A 162 19.14 3.43 26.14
N THR A 163 17.82 3.36 26.36
CA THR A 163 17.11 3.83 27.56
C THR A 163 16.51 2.73 28.47
N HIS A 164 17.03 1.49 28.42
CA HIS A 164 16.65 0.38 29.32
C HIS A 164 15.21 -0.18 29.18
N ARG A 165 14.52 0.02 28.04
CA ARG A 165 13.22 -0.66 27.79
C ARG A 165 13.42 -2.04 27.18
N SER A 166 12.45 -2.94 27.37
CA SER A 166 12.48 -4.24 26.69
C SER A 166 12.40 -4.06 25.17
N SER A 167 13.08 -4.93 24.41
CA SER A 167 13.07 -4.94 22.94
C SER A 167 11.66 -4.90 22.34
N GLU A 168 10.70 -5.52 23.03
CA GLU A 168 9.29 -5.51 22.66
C GLU A 168 8.65 -4.12 22.73
N GLN A 169 8.95 -3.30 23.76
CA GLN A 169 8.37 -1.96 23.89
C GLN A 169 8.84 -1.03 22.77
N ALA A 170 10.11 -1.12 22.38
CA ALA A 170 10.66 -0.30 21.33
C ALA A 170 10.08 -0.69 19.95
N TYR A 171 9.91 -2.00 19.70
CA TYR A 171 9.17 -2.48 18.53
C TYR A 171 7.72 -1.96 18.52
N GLN A 172 6.99 -2.03 19.65
CA GLN A 172 5.64 -1.48 19.74
C GLN A 172 5.58 0.01 19.40
N GLN A 173 6.53 0.83 19.87
CA GLN A 173 6.54 2.27 19.54
C GLN A 173 6.73 2.51 18.04
N ILE A 174 7.67 1.81 17.42
CA ILE A 174 7.91 1.91 15.98
C ILE A 174 6.69 1.43 15.19
N ALA A 175 6.07 0.34 15.62
CA ALA A 175 4.84 -0.16 15.00
C ALA A 175 3.71 0.88 15.09
N ARG A 176 3.54 1.60 16.22
CA ARG A 176 2.54 2.70 16.32
C ARG A 176 2.75 3.78 15.26
N LEU A 177 4.00 4.15 14.99
CA LEU A 177 4.34 5.21 14.03
C LEU A 177 4.28 4.76 12.57
N SER A 178 4.28 3.46 12.29
CA SER A 178 4.42 2.93 10.93
C SER A 178 3.11 2.90 10.16
N SER A 179 3.14 3.24 8.88
CA SER A 179 1.98 3.22 7.99
C SER A 179 1.87 1.93 7.19
N ALA A 180 2.95 1.13 7.15
CA ALA A 180 3.00 -0.14 6.47
C ALA A 180 3.97 -1.12 7.13
N PHE A 181 3.78 -2.41 6.88
CA PHE A 181 4.51 -3.49 7.52
C PHE A 181 4.95 -4.55 6.53
N ILE A 182 6.20 -4.98 6.68
CA ILE A 182 6.70 -6.24 6.13
C ILE A 182 6.79 -7.22 7.28
N ILE A 183 6.28 -8.45 7.10
CA ILE A 183 6.57 -9.56 8.00
C ILE A 183 7.46 -10.53 7.24
N ALA A 184 8.74 -10.59 7.61
CA ALA A 184 9.73 -11.39 6.92
C ALA A 184 9.82 -12.81 7.52
N CYS A 185 9.65 -13.82 6.68
CA CYS A 185 9.81 -15.24 6.99
C CYS A 185 10.97 -15.81 6.15
N SER A 186 11.86 -16.59 6.74
CA SER A 186 12.94 -17.26 5.99
C SER A 186 12.46 -18.63 5.51
N VAL A 187 12.52 -18.92 4.20
CA VAL A 187 12.07 -20.24 3.68
C VAL A 187 12.90 -21.41 4.21
N THR A 188 14.09 -21.13 4.75
CA THR A 188 15.02 -22.10 5.34
C THR A 188 14.91 -22.20 6.87
N ASP A 189 13.94 -21.53 7.49
CA ASP A 189 13.79 -21.52 8.96
C ASP A 189 12.33 -21.72 9.36
N ARG A 190 12.01 -22.92 9.86
CA ARG A 190 10.65 -23.29 10.26
C ARG A 190 10.15 -22.46 11.44
N MET A 191 11.02 -22.12 12.38
CA MET A 191 10.64 -21.29 13.54
C MET A 191 10.16 -19.91 13.07
N SER A 192 10.81 -19.37 12.03
CA SER A 192 10.40 -18.08 11.46
C SER A 192 9.01 -18.08 10.82
N PHE A 193 8.50 -19.25 10.43
CA PHE A 193 7.12 -19.43 9.97
C PHE A 193 6.16 -19.55 11.16
N GLU A 194 6.53 -20.29 12.20
CA GLU A 194 5.71 -20.49 13.40
C GLU A 194 5.48 -19.18 14.16
N ASP A 195 6.45 -18.27 14.16
CA ASP A 195 6.36 -16.95 14.80
C ASP A 195 5.51 -15.91 14.01
N LEU A 196 5.07 -16.22 12.79
CA LEU A 196 4.40 -15.22 11.92
C LEU A 196 3.12 -14.67 12.54
N ASP A 197 2.32 -15.55 13.13
CA ASP A 197 1.05 -15.20 13.75
C ASP A 197 1.25 -14.27 14.97
N ASP A 198 2.30 -14.50 15.76
CA ASP A 198 2.65 -13.65 16.90
C ASP A 198 3.07 -12.25 16.44
N HIS A 199 3.86 -12.15 15.37
CA HIS A 199 4.22 -10.86 14.79
C HIS A 199 3.01 -10.10 14.24
N LEU A 200 2.10 -10.80 13.56
CA LEU A 200 0.87 -10.22 13.02
C LEU A 200 -0.05 -9.73 14.15
N LYS A 201 -0.32 -10.58 15.14
CA LYS A 201 -1.12 -10.24 16.34
C LYS A 201 -0.57 -9.03 17.07
N LEU A 202 0.75 -8.93 17.21
CA LEU A 202 1.39 -7.78 17.84
C LEU A 202 1.16 -6.49 17.03
N ILE A 203 1.31 -6.53 15.71
CA ILE A 203 1.05 -5.37 14.84
C ILE A 203 -0.41 -4.93 14.97
N CYS A 204 -1.36 -5.85 14.83
CA CYS A 204 -2.79 -5.56 14.92
C CYS A 204 -3.18 -5.00 16.29
N ARG A 205 -2.68 -5.59 17.37
CA ARG A 205 -2.91 -5.10 18.74
C ARG A 205 -2.37 -3.68 18.95
N VAL A 206 -1.20 -3.37 18.40
CA VAL A 206 -0.60 -2.04 18.52
C VAL A 206 -1.35 -1.00 17.68
N LYS A 207 -1.86 -1.42 16.52
CA LYS A 207 -2.61 -0.56 15.61
C LYS A 207 -4.08 -0.40 16.00
N ASP A 208 -4.62 -1.34 16.75
CA ASP A 208 -6.05 -1.44 17.03
C ASP A 208 -6.88 -1.50 15.74
N ILE A 209 -6.35 -2.21 14.72
CA ILE A 209 -6.91 -2.35 13.38
C ILE A 209 -6.73 -3.81 12.95
N ASP A 210 -7.75 -4.36 12.31
CA ASP A 210 -7.71 -5.72 11.76
C ASP A 210 -6.60 -5.85 10.70
N PRO A 211 -5.96 -7.02 10.57
CA PRO A 211 -4.85 -7.22 9.63
C PRO A 211 -5.26 -6.92 8.19
N CYS A 212 -6.49 -7.28 7.82
CA CYS A 212 -7.05 -7.00 6.50
C CYS A 212 -7.28 -5.51 6.23
N ASP A 213 -7.17 -4.64 7.25
CA ASP A 213 -7.33 -3.19 7.11
C ASP A 213 -5.99 -2.42 7.15
N LEU A 214 -4.86 -3.12 7.21
CA LEU A 214 -3.51 -2.54 7.24
C LEU A 214 -2.70 -2.89 5.98
N PRO A 215 -1.81 -1.99 5.50
CA PRO A 215 -0.84 -2.31 4.46
C PRO A 215 0.23 -3.28 5.01
N ILE A 216 -0.04 -4.58 4.92
CA ILE A 216 0.84 -5.65 5.39
C ILE A 216 1.21 -6.56 4.22
N MET A 217 2.50 -6.89 4.12
CA MET A 217 3.00 -7.89 3.19
C MET A 217 3.84 -8.95 3.92
N LEU A 218 3.46 -10.21 3.77
CA LEU A 218 4.30 -11.36 4.09
C LEU A 218 5.38 -11.50 3.03
N VAL A 219 6.64 -11.46 3.46
CA VAL A 219 7.79 -11.58 2.56
C VAL A 219 8.58 -12.82 2.93
N ALA A 220 8.57 -13.81 2.04
CA ALA A 220 9.45 -14.96 2.16
C ALA A 220 10.85 -14.59 1.65
N THR A 221 11.88 -14.77 2.45
CA THR A 221 13.27 -14.46 2.10
C THR A 221 14.06 -15.73 1.79
N LYS A 222 15.21 -15.56 1.15
CA LYS A 222 16.16 -16.63 0.78
C LYS A 222 15.57 -17.67 -0.19
N LYS A 223 14.69 -17.23 -1.11
CA LYS A 223 14.11 -18.08 -2.15
C LYS A 223 15.16 -18.85 -2.96
N ASP A 224 16.35 -18.29 -3.11
CA ASP A 224 17.49 -18.90 -3.80
C ASP A 224 17.99 -20.21 -3.16
N LEU A 225 17.76 -20.43 -1.86
CA LEU A 225 18.20 -21.62 -1.14
C LEU A 225 17.21 -22.79 -1.26
N VAL A 226 16.96 -23.24 -2.48
CA VAL A 226 15.94 -24.26 -2.79
C VAL A 226 16.19 -25.58 -2.04
N SER A 227 17.45 -26.00 -1.91
CA SER A 227 17.82 -27.25 -1.21
C SER A 227 17.67 -27.19 0.31
N GLU A 228 17.64 -25.99 0.89
CA GLU A 228 17.50 -25.77 2.33
C GLU A 228 16.07 -25.36 2.71
N ARG A 229 15.14 -25.32 1.74
CA ARG A 229 13.75 -24.94 1.98
C ARG A 229 13.09 -25.93 2.93
N VAL A 230 12.53 -25.40 4.02
CA VAL A 230 11.73 -26.14 5.02
C VAL A 230 10.32 -25.55 5.19
N VAL A 231 10.05 -24.39 4.58
CA VAL A 231 8.73 -23.78 4.51
C VAL A 231 8.29 -23.73 3.05
N THR A 232 7.16 -24.37 2.75
CA THR A 232 6.65 -24.47 1.38
C THR A 232 5.97 -23.18 0.94
N GLU A 233 5.91 -22.96 -0.37
CA GLU A 233 5.19 -21.82 -0.94
C GLU A 233 3.69 -21.91 -0.60
N ASP A 234 3.11 -23.12 -0.61
CA ASP A 234 1.70 -23.34 -0.30
C ASP A 234 1.35 -22.99 1.15
N GLU A 235 2.22 -23.31 2.12
CA GLU A 235 2.03 -22.91 3.52
C GLU A 235 1.99 -21.39 3.68
N LEU A 236 2.90 -20.68 3.01
CA LEU A 236 2.99 -19.22 3.09
C LEU A 236 1.82 -18.54 2.37
N LYS A 237 1.40 -19.06 1.21
CA LYS A 237 0.20 -18.60 0.51
C LYS A 237 -1.05 -18.81 1.36
N SER A 238 -1.21 -20.00 1.94
CA SER A 238 -2.36 -20.32 2.80
C SER A 238 -2.43 -19.37 3.99
N PHE A 239 -1.30 -19.10 4.66
CA PHE A 239 -1.23 -18.12 5.74
C PHE A 239 -1.63 -16.72 5.26
N ALA A 240 -1.09 -16.27 4.13
CA ALA A 240 -1.41 -14.95 3.59
C ALA A 240 -2.89 -14.80 3.21
N GLU A 241 -3.50 -15.84 2.63
CA GLU A 241 -4.91 -15.88 2.28
C GLU A 241 -5.82 -15.90 3.53
N GLU A 242 -5.47 -16.71 4.53
CA GLU A 242 -6.19 -16.79 5.81
C GLU A 242 -6.26 -15.42 6.50
N HIS A 243 -5.13 -14.71 6.55
CA HIS A 243 -5.04 -13.41 7.19
C HIS A 243 -5.36 -12.23 6.26
N LYS A 244 -5.63 -12.51 4.97
CA LYS A 244 -5.90 -11.52 3.92
C LYS A 244 -4.81 -10.43 3.87
N ILE A 245 -3.56 -10.86 3.73
CA ILE A 245 -2.40 -10.00 3.54
C ILE A 245 -1.70 -10.34 2.22
N SER A 246 -0.96 -9.39 1.64
CA SER A 246 -0.22 -9.66 0.41
C SER A 246 0.98 -10.58 0.69
N TYR A 247 1.38 -11.38 -0.29
CA TYR A 247 2.50 -12.31 -0.19
C TYR A 247 3.48 -12.15 -1.34
N MET A 248 4.78 -12.23 -1.06
CA MET A 248 5.82 -12.27 -2.08
C MET A 248 7.06 -13.05 -1.61
N GLU A 249 7.65 -13.86 -2.49
CA GLU A 249 8.98 -14.45 -2.28
C GLU A 249 10.09 -13.55 -2.84
N THR A 250 11.20 -13.47 -2.13
CA THR A 250 12.35 -12.62 -2.46
C THR A 250 13.65 -13.38 -2.32
N SER A 251 14.65 -12.95 -3.09
CA SER A 251 16.03 -13.36 -2.92
C SER A 251 16.90 -12.12 -2.86
N VAL A 252 17.47 -11.84 -1.69
CA VAL A 252 18.42 -10.75 -1.53
C VAL A 252 19.69 -11.00 -2.35
N LEU A 253 20.12 -12.25 -2.48
CA LEU A 253 21.31 -12.62 -3.23
C LEU A 253 21.19 -12.24 -4.72
N THR A 254 20.03 -12.48 -5.32
CA THR A 254 19.78 -12.20 -6.74
C THR A 254 19.12 -10.84 -6.99
N GLY A 255 18.60 -10.20 -5.94
CA GLY A 255 17.75 -9.01 -6.04
C GLY A 255 16.31 -9.31 -6.46
N GLU A 256 15.93 -10.58 -6.66
CA GLU A 256 14.60 -10.96 -7.12
C GLU A 256 13.51 -10.43 -6.17
N ASN A 257 12.54 -9.73 -6.75
CA ASN A 257 11.36 -9.14 -6.10
C ASN A 257 11.64 -8.13 -4.97
N VAL A 258 12.89 -7.79 -4.67
CA VAL A 258 13.22 -6.83 -3.59
C VAL A 258 12.60 -5.47 -3.88
N ASP A 259 12.90 -4.84 -5.01
CA ASP A 259 12.32 -3.54 -5.38
C ASP A 259 10.79 -3.60 -5.52
N TYR A 260 10.26 -4.72 -6.01
CA TYR A 260 8.84 -4.92 -6.19
C TYR A 260 8.08 -4.90 -4.86
N VAL A 261 8.59 -5.59 -3.83
CA VAL A 261 8.01 -5.59 -2.48
C VAL A 261 7.91 -4.18 -1.93
N PHE A 262 9.02 -3.43 -1.93
CA PHE A 262 9.03 -2.09 -1.35
C PHE A 262 8.18 -1.10 -2.15
N THR A 263 8.23 -1.16 -3.49
CA THR A 263 7.43 -0.26 -4.34
C THR A 263 5.93 -0.55 -4.17
N THR A 264 5.53 -1.81 -4.21
CA THR A 264 4.13 -2.21 -4.03
C THR A 264 3.63 -1.76 -2.66
N LEU A 265 4.40 -2.02 -1.60
CA LEU A 265 4.00 -1.65 -0.25
C LEU A 265 3.98 -0.12 -0.04
N ALA A 266 4.84 0.64 -0.72
CA ALA A 266 4.78 2.10 -0.73
C ALA A 266 3.47 2.61 -1.35
N GLU A 267 3.07 2.03 -2.48
CA GLU A 267 1.80 2.37 -3.13
C GLU A 267 0.60 2.03 -2.23
N MET A 268 0.61 0.85 -1.60
CA MET A 268 -0.43 0.44 -0.64
C MET A 268 -0.51 1.41 0.56
N ALA A 269 0.63 1.75 1.15
CA ALA A 269 0.73 2.68 2.28
C ALA A 269 0.23 4.07 1.91
N TYR A 270 0.58 4.55 0.72
CA TYR A 270 0.14 5.83 0.23
C TYR A 270 -1.39 5.89 0.08
N ILE A 271 -1.98 4.87 -0.56
CA ILE A 271 -3.44 4.77 -0.73
C ILE A 271 -4.12 4.73 0.64
N TYR A 272 -3.59 3.94 1.57
CA TYR A 272 -4.06 3.88 2.96
C TYR A 272 -4.03 5.25 3.64
N LEU A 273 -2.90 5.97 3.57
CA LEU A 273 -2.78 7.29 4.20
C LEU A 273 -3.72 8.33 3.57
N ALA A 274 -3.83 8.33 2.24
CA ALA A 274 -4.78 9.16 1.52
C ALA A 274 -6.21 8.87 1.97
N PHE A 275 -6.58 7.58 2.08
CA PHE A 275 -7.88 7.15 2.54
C PHE A 275 -8.21 7.69 3.94
N PHE A 276 -7.30 7.51 4.90
CA PHE A 276 -7.48 8.00 6.28
C PHE A 276 -7.60 9.53 6.34
N ALA A 277 -6.78 10.26 5.57
CA ALA A 277 -6.84 11.72 5.50
C ALA A 277 -8.20 12.20 4.96
N ILE A 278 -8.70 11.56 3.89
CA ILE A 278 -9.99 11.90 3.28
C ILE A 278 -11.15 11.59 4.24
N LYS A 279 -11.16 10.40 4.86
CA LYS A 279 -12.19 10.00 5.83
C LYS A 279 -12.27 10.99 7.00
N ARG A 280 -11.13 11.37 7.58
CA ARG A 280 -11.06 12.36 8.66
C ARG A 280 -11.66 13.71 8.27
N ASN A 281 -11.37 14.19 7.05
CA ASN A 281 -11.93 15.43 6.54
C ASN A 281 -13.45 15.32 6.31
N PHE A 282 -13.92 14.17 5.83
CA PHE A 282 -15.35 13.91 5.64
C PHE A 282 -16.12 13.93 6.96
N ASP A 283 -15.60 13.26 8.00
CA ASP A 283 -16.24 13.19 9.32
C ASP A 283 -16.28 14.57 10.01
N MET A 284 -15.21 15.37 9.89
CA MET A 284 -15.17 16.75 10.35
C MET A 284 -16.27 17.60 9.71
N ASN A 285 -16.43 17.49 8.38
CA ASN A 285 -17.43 18.24 7.62
C ASN A 285 -18.87 17.78 7.92
N ALA A 286 -19.08 16.50 8.23
CA ALA A 286 -20.38 15.99 8.65
C ALA A 286 -20.79 16.55 10.02
N ASN A 287 -19.86 16.62 10.96
CA ASN A 287 -20.08 17.19 12.28
C ASN A 287 -20.37 18.71 12.22
N ASP A 288 -19.71 19.45 11.33
CA ASP A 288 -19.94 20.90 11.16
C ASP A 288 -21.30 21.23 10.50
N LYS A 289 -21.87 20.29 9.73
CA LYS A 289 -23.26 20.38 9.23
C LYS A 289 -24.30 20.04 10.30
N GLY A 290 -23.94 19.26 11.31
CA GLY A 290 -24.79 18.93 12.47
C GLY A 290 -24.91 20.10 13.46
N SER A 291 -23.85 20.88 13.65
CA SER A 291 -23.83 22.06 14.53
C SER A 291 -24.58 23.27 13.96
N LYS A 292 -24.63 23.44 12.63
CA LYS A 292 -25.39 24.53 11.98
C LYS A 292 -26.91 24.34 11.94
N LYS A 293 -27.44 23.16 12.30
CA LYS A 293 -28.90 22.90 12.37
C LYS A 293 -29.57 23.27 13.70
N ARG A 294 -28.84 23.80 14.68
CA ARG A 294 -29.41 24.27 15.96
C ARG A 294 -29.25 25.78 16.16
N LYS A 295 -29.85 26.59 15.27
CA LYS A 295 -30.13 28.02 15.52
C LYS A 295 -31.16 28.58 14.51
N CYS A 296 -32.31 27.91 14.39
CA CYS A 296 -33.55 28.60 14.05
C CYS A 296 -34.44 28.54 15.30
N ILE A 297 -34.25 29.51 16.19
CA ILE A 297 -35.28 29.83 17.19
C ILE A 297 -36.26 30.73 16.45
N ILE A 298 -37.42 30.17 16.09
CA ILE A 298 -38.60 30.97 15.81
C ILE A 298 -39.30 31.11 17.16
N ASN A 299 -39.29 32.33 17.69
CA ASN A 299 -40.34 32.99 18.48
C ASN A 299 -39.76 34.25 19.13
#